data_AF-A0A2V5W354-F1
#
_entry.id   AF-A0A2V5W354-F1
#
_cell.length_a   1.000
_cell.length_b   1.000
_cell.length_c   1.000
_cell.angle_alpha   90.00
_cell.angle_beta   90.00
_cell.angle_gamma   90.00
#
_symmetry.space_group_name_H-M   'P 1'
#
loop_
_entity.id
_entity.type
_entity.pdbx_description
1 polymer ?
#
loop_
_entity_poly.entity_id
_entity_poly.type
_entity_poly.pdbx_seq_one_letter_code
_entity_poly.pdbx_strand_id
1 'polypeptide(L)'
;MANAQQNRMSITRSFGEYSSRLREFINTSHRGEAAFNELALALFALQFAHVEPYRRVCLSRQATTDKVNCWTEIPPMPTAAFKEFELTSLPVEERVTVFHSSGTTRQRPSRHYHSVESLAIYEASLLPWFQA
;
A
#
# COMPACT_ATOMS: atom_id res chain seq x y z
N MET A 1 33.16 5.16 -15.76
CA MET A 1 32.78 4.47 -14.52
C MET A 1 32.50 5.51 -13.44
N ALA A 2 31.23 5.78 -13.16
CA ALA A 2 30.71 6.38 -11.92
C ALA A 2 29.17 6.47 -12.08
N ASN A 3 28.45 6.39 -10.96
CA ASN A 3 26.99 6.55 -10.80
C ASN A 3 26.03 5.35 -10.92
N ALA A 4 26.49 4.11 -10.72
CA ALA A 4 25.58 2.99 -10.47
C ALA A 4 25.07 2.90 -9.01
N GLN A 5 25.46 3.82 -8.11
CA GLN A 5 25.28 3.63 -6.66
C GLN A 5 24.57 4.79 -5.94
N GLN A 6 24.16 5.83 -6.66
CA GLN A 6 23.44 6.98 -6.10
C GLN A 6 21.90 6.85 -6.13
N ASN A 7 21.34 5.91 -6.89
CA ASN A 7 19.91 5.52 -6.78
C ASN A 7 19.69 4.53 -5.63
N ARG A 8 20.26 4.80 -4.46
CA ARG A 8 19.72 4.24 -3.23
C ARG A 8 18.31 4.81 -3.11
N MET A 9 17.33 3.96 -3.45
CA MET A 9 15.91 4.17 -3.25
C MET A 9 15.71 5.06 -2.02
N SER A 10 14.93 6.13 -2.12
CA SER A 10 14.45 6.84 -0.94
C SER A 10 13.79 5.77 -0.05
N ILE A 11 14.55 5.27 0.92
CA ILE A 11 14.13 4.17 1.79
C ILE A 11 13.06 4.79 2.65
N THR A 12 11.81 4.65 2.22
CA THR A 12 10.65 5.02 3.00
C THR A 12 10.76 4.29 4.34
N ARG A 13 11.04 5.03 5.42
CA ARG A 13 11.29 4.43 6.75
C ARG A 13 10.03 4.28 7.58
N SER A 14 8.94 4.91 7.17
CA SER A 14 7.67 4.91 7.90
C SER A 14 6.46 5.12 6.99
N PHE A 15 5.27 4.78 7.50
CA PHE A 15 3.99 5.06 6.85
C PHE A 15 3.73 6.56 6.67
N GLY A 16 4.20 7.42 7.57
CA GLY A 16 4.04 8.87 7.44
C GLY A 16 4.83 9.46 6.27
N GLU A 17 6.08 9.03 6.10
CA GLU A 17 6.92 9.42 4.96
C GLU A 17 6.31 8.93 3.65
N TYR A 18 5.88 7.66 3.61
CA TYR A 18 5.17 7.07 2.47
C TYR A 18 3.94 7.92 2.07
N SER A 19 3.10 8.23 3.07
CA SER A 19 1.82 8.88 2.83
C SER A 19 1.98 10.30 2.28
N SER A 20 3.03 11.00 2.69
CA SER A 20 3.34 12.33 2.17
C SER A 20 3.77 12.26 0.70
N ARG A 21 4.69 11.35 0.35
CA ARG A 21 5.12 11.13 -1.03
C ARG A 21 3.98 10.70 -1.95
N LEU A 22 3.11 9.82 -1.47
CA LEU A 22 1.96 9.35 -2.26
C LEU A 22 0.96 10.49 -2.53
N ARG A 23 0.67 11.35 -1.54
CA ARG A 23 -0.21 12.50 -1.74
C ARG A 23 0.36 13.51 -2.72
N GLU A 24 1.66 13.78 -2.66
CA GLU A 24 2.35 14.60 -3.66
C GLU A 24 2.20 14.00 -5.07
N PHE A 25 2.48 12.70 -5.22
CA PHE A 25 2.29 11.99 -6.49
C PHE A 25 0.85 12.10 -7.03
N ILE A 26 -0.16 11.92 -6.17
CA ILE A 26 -1.57 12.07 -6.54
C ILE A 26 -1.88 13.50 -7.04
N ASN A 27 -1.29 14.53 -6.44
CA ASN A 27 -1.59 15.93 -6.78
C ASN A 27 -0.79 16.47 -7.98
N THR A 28 0.24 15.76 -8.44
CA THR A 28 1.02 16.16 -9.62
C THR A 28 0.38 15.73 -10.94
N SER A 29 0.59 16.52 -11.99
CA SER A 29 0.10 16.27 -13.36
C SER A 29 0.94 15.23 -14.13
N HIS A 30 2.15 14.93 -13.68
CA HIS A 30 3.15 14.10 -14.36
C HIS A 30 3.31 12.75 -13.66
N ARG A 31 2.36 11.85 -13.99
CA ARG A 31 2.27 10.50 -13.42
C ARG A 31 3.05 9.49 -14.27
N GLY A 32 4.38 9.54 -14.17
CA GLY A 32 5.26 8.59 -14.85
C GLY A 32 5.20 7.19 -14.23
N GLU A 33 5.25 6.15 -15.06
CA GLU A 33 5.23 4.75 -14.62
C GLU A 33 6.39 4.42 -13.67
N ALA A 34 7.58 4.98 -13.91
CA ALA A 34 8.74 4.78 -13.04
C ALA A 34 8.49 5.29 -11.61
N ALA A 35 7.90 6.48 -11.46
CA ALA A 35 7.58 7.05 -10.15
C ALA A 35 6.49 6.23 -9.43
N PHE A 36 5.49 5.74 -10.18
CA PHE A 36 4.50 4.81 -9.63
C PHE A 36 5.14 3.51 -9.15
N ASN A 37 6.04 2.94 -9.95
CA ASN A 37 6.75 1.71 -9.61
C ASN A 37 7.53 1.87 -8.29
N GLU A 38 8.27 2.96 -8.12
CA GLU A 38 9.01 3.24 -6.88
C GLU A 38 8.09 3.31 -5.65
N LEU A 39 6.93 3.97 -5.77
CA LEU A 39 5.95 4.05 -4.69
C LEU A 39 5.34 2.67 -4.39
N ALA A 40 4.99 1.91 -5.42
CA ALA A 40 4.42 0.56 -5.27
C ALA A 40 5.41 -0.39 -4.57
N LEU A 41 6.69 -0.37 -4.95
CA LEU A 41 7.73 -1.18 -4.31
C LEU A 41 7.98 -0.75 -2.85
N ALA A 42 7.93 0.56 -2.56
CA ALA A 42 8.04 1.06 -1.19
C ALA A 42 6.87 0.60 -0.32
N LEU A 43 5.64 0.64 -0.83
CA LEU A 43 4.47 0.11 -0.12
C LEU A 43 4.57 -1.40 0.06
N PHE A 44 4.99 -2.13 -0.98
CA PHE A 44 5.21 -3.57 -0.93
C PHE A 44 6.20 -3.93 0.19
N ALA A 45 7.32 -3.22 0.31
CA ALA A 45 8.29 -3.45 1.37
C ALA A 45 7.71 -3.24 2.77
N LEU A 46 6.92 -2.17 2.97
CA LEU A 46 6.22 -1.91 4.24
C LEU A 46 5.21 -3.03 4.55
N GLN A 47 4.40 -3.43 3.57
CA GLN A 47 3.40 -4.49 3.74
C GLN A 47 4.04 -5.85 3.97
N PHE A 48 5.12 -6.18 3.27
CA PHE A 48 5.89 -7.40 3.49
C PHE A 48 6.48 -7.44 4.89
N ALA A 49 6.95 -6.30 5.41
CA ALA A 49 7.55 -6.20 6.75
C ALA A 49 6.51 -6.26 7.88
N HIS A 50 5.27 -5.83 7.67
CA HIS A 50 4.29 -5.64 8.76
C HIS A 50 2.99 -6.46 8.63
N VAL A 51 2.64 -6.95 7.44
CA VAL A 51 1.41 -7.72 7.20
C VAL A 51 1.74 -9.20 7.08
N GLU A 52 1.74 -9.90 8.21
CA GLU A 52 2.17 -11.30 8.28
C GLU A 52 1.43 -12.26 7.30
N PRO A 53 0.09 -12.22 7.15
CA PRO A 53 -0.59 -13.06 6.17
C PRO A 53 -0.15 -12.79 4.72
N TYR A 54 0.14 -11.52 4.41
CA TYR A 54 0.62 -11.13 3.09
C TYR A 54 2.07 -11.57 2.85
N ARG A 55 2.94 -11.42 3.86
CA ARG A 55 4.32 -11.93 3.83
C ARG A 55 4.38 -13.41 3.49
N ARG A 56 3.49 -14.23 4.09
CA ARG A 56 3.39 -15.67 3.80
C ARG A 56 3.03 -15.97 2.35
N VAL A 57 2.09 -15.22 1.76
CA VAL A 57 1.74 -15.34 0.33
C VAL A 57 2.92 -14.97 -0.56
N CYS A 58 3.67 -13.94 -0.18
CA CYS A 58 4.84 -13.50 -0.93
C CYS A 58 5.96 -14.55 -0.89
N LEU A 59 6.26 -15.10 0.29
CA LEU A 59 7.26 -16.15 0.49
C LEU A 59 6.91 -17.44 -0.26
N SER A 60 5.64 -17.87 -0.25
CA SER A 60 5.22 -19.08 -0.98
C SER A 60 5.35 -18.95 -2.51
N ARG A 61 5.35 -17.72 -3.01
CA ARG A 61 5.57 -17.38 -4.43
C ARG A 61 7.00 -16.97 -4.75
N GLN A 62 7.91 -17.05 -3.78
CA GLN A 62 9.31 -16.61 -3.91
C GLN A 62 9.45 -15.13 -4.31
N ALA A 63 8.45 -14.31 -4.03
CA ALA A 63 8.39 -12.89 -4.34
C ALA A 63 8.81 -12.08 -3.11
N THR A 64 10.11 -11.87 -2.94
CA THR A 64 10.70 -11.10 -1.83
C THR A 64 11.07 -9.69 -2.28
N THR A 65 11.30 -8.77 -1.33
CA THR A 65 11.59 -7.35 -1.61
C THR A 65 12.88 -7.13 -2.40
N ASP A 66 13.79 -8.10 -2.43
CA ASP A 66 15.01 -8.11 -3.24
C ASP A 66 14.82 -8.68 -4.66
N LYS A 67 13.70 -9.36 -4.92
CA LYS A 67 13.42 -10.04 -6.20
C LYS A 67 12.37 -9.32 -7.06
N VAL A 68 11.42 -8.66 -6.42
CA VAL A 68 10.35 -7.90 -7.07
C VAL A 68 10.88 -6.51 -7.45
N ASN A 69 10.95 -6.22 -8.74
CA ASN A 69 11.48 -4.96 -9.28
C ASN A 69 10.44 -4.15 -10.06
N CYS A 70 9.32 -4.79 -10.40
CA CYS A 70 8.19 -4.14 -11.06
C CYS A 70 6.90 -4.33 -10.25
N TRP A 71 6.05 -3.31 -10.22
CA TRP A 71 4.78 -3.34 -9.50
C TRP A 71 3.84 -4.45 -9.99
N THR A 72 3.96 -4.85 -11.26
CA THR A 72 3.18 -5.95 -11.85
C THR A 72 3.58 -7.34 -11.33
N GLU A 73 4.77 -7.45 -10.72
CA GLU A 73 5.29 -8.70 -10.13
C GLU A 73 4.84 -8.88 -8.67
N ILE A 74 4.27 -7.84 -8.06
CA ILE A 74 3.78 -7.87 -6.67
C ILE A 74 2.63 -8.90 -6.58
N PRO A 75 2.73 -9.92 -5.70
CA PRO A 75 1.70 -10.92 -5.58
C PRO A 75 0.34 -10.32 -5.18
N PRO A 76 -0.75 -10.66 -5.88
CA PRO A 76 -2.08 -10.26 -5.46
C PRO A 76 -2.52 -11.06 -4.23
N MET A 77 -3.23 -10.39 -3.33
CA MET A 77 -3.87 -11.06 -2.19
C MET A 77 -5.26 -11.57 -2.59
N PRO A 78 -5.62 -12.85 -2.31
CA PRO A 78 -6.96 -13.36 -2.59
C PRO A 78 -8.05 -12.59 -1.83
N THR A 79 -9.16 -12.28 -2.50
CA THR A 79 -10.29 -11.54 -1.90
C THR A 79 -10.83 -12.21 -0.62
N ALA A 80 -10.85 -13.55 -0.56
CA ALA A 80 -11.29 -14.29 0.62
C ALA A 80 -10.46 -13.95 1.88
N ALA A 81 -9.17 -13.69 1.72
CA ALA A 81 -8.29 -13.41 2.84
C ALA A 81 -8.63 -12.10 3.57
N PHE A 82 -9.21 -11.11 2.87
CA PHE A 82 -9.68 -9.86 3.50
C PHE A 82 -10.87 -10.08 4.45
N LYS A 83 -11.55 -11.23 4.38
CA LYS A 83 -12.62 -11.61 5.32
C LYS A 83 -12.08 -12.35 6.54
N GLU A 84 -10.99 -13.08 6.36
CA GLU A 84 -10.39 -13.96 7.37
C GLU A 84 -9.33 -13.25 8.23
N PHE A 85 -8.55 -12.37 7.61
CA PHE A 85 -7.41 -11.71 8.24
C PHE A 85 -7.57 -10.20 8.30
N GLU A 86 -6.96 -9.60 9.31
CA GLU A 86 -6.76 -8.15 9.37
C GLU A 86 -5.53 -7.78 8.54
N LEU A 87 -5.76 -7.52 7.25
CA LEU A 87 -4.71 -7.15 6.31
C LEU A 87 -4.39 -5.66 6.45
N THR A 88 -3.67 -5.30 7.52
CA THR A 88 -3.27 -3.93 7.80
C THR A 88 -1.86 -3.88 8.34
N SER A 89 -1.13 -2.84 7.94
CA SER A 89 0.19 -2.50 8.47
C SER A 89 0.12 -1.52 9.64
N LEU A 90 -1.09 -1.06 9.99
CA LEU A 90 -1.30 -0.05 11.03
C LEU A 90 -1.27 -0.70 12.42
N PRO A 91 -0.52 -0.12 13.38
CA PRO A 91 -0.69 -0.40 14.81
C PRO A 91 -2.14 -0.20 15.24
N VAL A 92 -2.59 -0.91 16.28
CA VAL A 92 -4.01 -0.91 16.69
C VAL A 92 -4.45 0.49 17.13
N GLU A 93 -3.59 1.19 17.85
CA GLU A 93 -3.75 2.54 18.35
C GLU A 93 -3.91 3.61 17.26
N GLU A 94 -3.43 3.34 16.04
CA GLU A 94 -3.54 4.26 14.90
C GLU A 94 -4.82 4.02 14.06
N ARG A 95 -5.61 2.97 14.35
CA ARG A 95 -6.79 2.58 13.56
C ARG A 95 -8.02 3.40 13.97
N VAL A 96 -8.03 4.68 13.61
CA VAL A 96 -9.08 5.63 13.99
C VAL A 96 -10.41 5.41 13.25
N THR A 97 -10.41 4.71 12.11
CA THR A 97 -11.63 4.47 11.31
C THR A 97 -11.62 3.09 10.66
N VAL A 98 -12.81 2.50 10.49
CA VAL A 98 -12.97 1.19 9.85
C VAL A 98 -14.04 1.23 8.77
N PHE A 99 -13.65 0.95 7.54
CA PHE A 99 -14.58 0.71 6.44
C PHE A 99 -14.90 -0.78 6.34
N HIS A 100 -16.14 -1.08 5.95
CA HIS A 100 -16.63 -2.44 5.78
C HIS A 100 -17.04 -2.65 4.33
N SER A 101 -16.72 -3.81 3.77
CA SER A 101 -17.33 -4.22 2.50
C SER A 101 -18.85 -4.36 2.69
N SER A 102 -19.65 -4.02 1.67
CA SER A 102 -21.11 -4.17 1.70
C SER A 102 -21.59 -5.59 2.04
N GLY A 103 -20.77 -6.60 1.75
CA GLY A 103 -21.09 -8.01 2.01
C GLY A 103 -22.19 -8.52 1.08
N THR A 104 -22.08 -9.76 0.62
CA THR A 104 -23.22 -10.46 0.03
C THR A 104 -23.89 -11.27 1.14
N THR A 105 -25.22 -11.32 1.15
CA THR A 105 -26.03 -11.96 2.20
C THR A 105 -25.44 -13.31 2.65
N ARG A 106 -25.25 -13.50 3.97
CA ARG A 106 -24.65 -14.68 4.66
C ARG A 106 -23.11 -14.72 4.80
N GLN A 107 -22.38 -13.63 4.55
CA GLN A 107 -20.92 -13.60 4.71
C GLN A 107 -20.45 -12.50 5.67
N ARG A 108 -19.37 -12.77 6.42
CA ARG A 108 -18.70 -11.76 7.26
C ARG A 108 -18.05 -10.70 6.35
N PRO A 109 -18.38 -9.40 6.51
CA PRO A 109 -17.70 -8.32 5.79
C PRO A 109 -16.20 -8.25 6.08
N SER A 110 -15.40 -7.86 5.08
CA SER A 110 -14.01 -7.46 5.33
C SER A 110 -13.95 -6.14 6.10
N ARG A 111 -12.84 -5.92 6.81
CA ARG A 111 -12.57 -4.69 7.56
C ARG A 111 -11.31 -4.03 6.99
N HIS A 112 -11.44 -2.75 6.68
CA HIS A 112 -10.37 -1.92 6.14
C HIS A 112 -10.10 -0.80 7.15
N TYR A 113 -8.95 -0.90 7.82
CA TYR A 113 -8.57 0.02 8.88
C TYR A 113 -7.85 1.24 8.31
N HIS A 114 -8.20 2.41 8.80
CA HIS A 114 -7.61 3.67 8.40
C HIS A 114 -7.05 4.45 9.60
N SER A 115 -5.89 5.06 9.39
CA SER A 115 -5.33 6.11 10.24
C SER A 115 -5.74 7.49 9.70
N VAL A 116 -5.39 8.56 10.42
CA VAL A 116 -5.60 9.93 9.94
C VAL A 116 -4.88 10.16 8.60
N GLU A 117 -3.66 9.64 8.46
CA GLU A 117 -2.84 9.79 7.25
C GLU A 117 -3.41 8.99 6.08
N SER A 118 -3.91 7.77 6.32
CA SER A 118 -4.49 6.97 5.23
C SER A 118 -5.87 7.48 4.80
N LEU A 119 -6.64 8.11 5.70
CA LEU A 119 -7.84 8.89 5.31
C LEU A 119 -7.47 10.10 4.45
N ALA A 120 -6.41 10.83 4.80
CA ALA A 120 -5.96 11.96 3.99
C ALA A 120 -5.52 11.54 2.57
N ILE A 121 -4.92 10.35 2.40
CA ILE A 121 -4.67 9.76 1.07
C ILE A 121 -5.99 9.46 0.35
N TYR A 122 -6.93 8.82 1.03
CA TYR A 122 -8.23 8.45 0.48
C TYR A 122 -8.98 9.69 -0.05
N GLU A 123 -9.03 10.76 0.74
CA GLU A 123 -9.61 12.05 0.36
C GLU A 123 -8.88 12.68 -0.83
N ALA A 124 -7.55 12.76 -0.79
CA ALA A 124 -6.75 13.30 -1.90
C ALA A 124 -6.98 12.55 -3.23
N SER A 125 -7.25 11.25 -3.16
CA SER A 125 -7.51 10.42 -4.34
C SER A 125 -8.91 10.61 -4.94
N LEU A 126 -9.89 11.04 -4.14
CA LEU A 126 -11.30 11.10 -4.52
C LEU A 126 -11.81 12.52 -4.72
N LEU A 127 -11.54 13.44 -3.77
CA LEU A 127 -12.15 14.78 -3.75
C LEU A 127 -11.94 15.61 -5.04
N PRO A 128 -10.78 15.56 -5.73
CA PRO A 128 -10.60 16.33 -6.97
C PRO A 128 -11.63 16.00 -8.05
N TRP A 129 -12.18 14.79 -8.07
CA TRP A 129 -13.21 14.37 -9.03
C TRP A 129 -14.60 14.93 -8.74
N PHE A 130 -14.80 15.52 -7.57
CA PHE A 130 -16.06 16.13 -7.13
C PHE A 130 -16.02 17.65 -7.07
N GLN A 131 -14.89 18.27 -7.45
CA GLN A 131 -14.77 19.72 -7.57
C GLN A 131 -15.34 20.14 -8.94
N ALA A 132 -16.39 20.96 -8.91
CA ALA A 132 -17.11 21.48 -10.08
C ALA A 132 -16.35 22.61 -10.79
#